data_AF-A0A815BZ32-F1
#
_entry.id   AF-A0A815BZ32-F1
#
_cell.length_a   1.000
_cell.length_b   1.000
_cell.length_c   1.000
_cell.angle_alpha   90.00
_cell.angle_beta   90.00
_cell.angle_gamma   90.00
#
_symmetry.space_group_name_H-M   'P 1'
#
loop_
_entity.id
_entity.type
_entity.pdbx_description
1 polymer ?
#
loop_
_entity_poly.entity_id
_entity_poly.type
_entity_poly.pdbx_seq_one_letter_code
_entity_poly.pdbx_strand_id
1 'polypeptide(L)'
;MNANHLFGQLIRILYEKAKRAQINKNYSQCHTLLTQAIDILSLHHHQDITIGQVIKYLHYDRLLFDLYEVISKQTFHDNENNLWEKCQSFLTENHSDIDINTDVISAALAYALSRNEIQFIQSLISNNRRIRPHLDLAKLFARLLTNENQTQIRPELAQELWERITDILTEKLQGTNVNKQSRNRHQQSNSLNDKLTVVELQKFIIHINHRILLQIIFSLLSRLYSLILVDQSHIDIYSEYSRCWPTSVDYRKRSIRTSTLAQLIQALFDHIQTLKYLPIQIKSSLFRTQADIHLTLQQYTQAMHAYISAIAIETALFSSPIINQQDDLIIKNMSKAALKLGYHAQVACICQLLSTPDYNTIFKTLQENYMNDDIDDYYECIWDLALLESLINNLNTRGYEDKKRLAIRICKQKDLNGNNTDEIRFRMVRVKRRLLLKQILAHYLLPHCRLYRSRTMIKSQYQEIKFD
;
A
#
# COMPACT_ATOMS: atom_id res chain seq x y z
N MET A 1 -55.11 1.92 -5.24
CA MET A 1 -53.67 1.86 -4.93
C MET A 1 -53.37 2.91 -3.88
N ASN A 2 -52.82 2.53 -2.72
CA ASN A 2 -52.54 3.46 -1.62
C ASN A 2 -51.49 4.50 -2.04
N ALA A 3 -51.83 5.79 -1.96
CA ALA A 3 -50.90 6.89 -2.27
C ALA A 3 -49.57 6.79 -1.49
N ASN A 4 -49.61 6.29 -0.25
CA ASN A 4 -48.44 6.05 0.60
C ASN A 4 -47.48 5.00 0.02
N HIS A 5 -47.98 4.00 -0.72
CA HIS A 5 -47.14 2.99 -1.36
C HIS A 5 -46.38 3.57 -2.56
N LEU A 6 -47.05 4.42 -3.36
CA LEU A 6 -46.45 5.06 -4.53
C LEU A 6 -45.40 6.10 -4.10
N PHE A 7 -45.67 6.81 -3.01
CA PHE A 7 -44.74 7.72 -2.34
C PHE A 7 -43.49 7.00 -1.81
N GLY A 8 -43.65 5.90 -1.08
CA GLY A 8 -42.52 5.10 -0.59
C GLY A 8 -41.67 4.51 -1.72
N GLN A 9 -42.30 4.11 -2.84
CA GLN A 9 -41.58 3.66 -4.03
C GLN A 9 -40.77 4.78 -4.69
N LEU A 10 -41.32 6.00 -4.78
CA LEU A 10 -40.62 7.15 -5.34
C LEU A 10 -39.35 7.48 -4.54
N ILE A 11 -39.46 7.57 -3.21
CA ILE A 11 -38.31 7.82 -2.32
C ILE A 11 -37.25 6.74 -2.47
N ARG A 12 -37.67 5.46 -2.52
CA ARG A 12 -36.74 4.34 -2.76
C ARG A 12 -36.03 4.46 -4.11
N ILE A 13 -36.74 4.83 -5.18
CA ILE A 13 -36.13 5.01 -6.51
C ILE A 13 -35.11 6.15 -6.50
N LEU A 14 -35.44 7.29 -5.88
CA LEU A 14 -34.52 8.42 -5.75
C LEU A 14 -33.25 8.01 -4.99
N TYR A 15 -33.43 7.29 -3.89
CA TYR A 15 -32.33 6.78 -3.07
C TYR A 15 -31.42 5.80 -3.81
N GLU A 16 -31.98 4.80 -4.48
CA GLU A 16 -31.20 3.81 -5.25
C GLU A 16 -30.46 4.48 -6.43
N LYS A 17 -31.10 5.46 -7.08
CA LYS A 17 -30.43 6.26 -8.12
C LYS A 17 -29.28 7.09 -7.55
N ALA A 18 -29.44 7.65 -6.36
CA ALA A 18 -28.36 8.39 -5.69
C ALA A 18 -27.18 7.46 -5.35
N LYS A 19 -27.43 6.26 -4.80
CA LYS A 19 -26.38 5.24 -4.57
C LYS A 19 -25.67 4.83 -5.85
N ARG A 20 -26.40 4.64 -6.95
CA ARG A 20 -25.79 4.32 -8.24
C ARG A 20 -24.94 5.47 -8.79
N ALA A 21 -25.40 6.71 -8.65
CA ALA A 21 -24.63 7.89 -9.02
C ALA A 21 -23.34 8.03 -8.19
N GLN A 22 -23.38 7.66 -6.91
CA GLN A 22 -22.21 7.63 -6.02
C GLN A 22 -21.14 6.65 -6.50
N ILE A 23 -21.54 5.44 -6.91
CA ILE A 23 -20.61 4.43 -7.48
C ILE A 23 -19.90 5.00 -8.71
N ASN A 24 -20.62 5.79 -9.52
CA ASN A 24 -20.07 6.48 -10.69
C ASN A 24 -19.33 7.79 -10.35
N LYS A 25 -19.14 8.11 -9.07
CA LYS A 25 -18.53 9.36 -8.57
C LYS A 25 -19.24 10.65 -9.05
N ASN A 26 -20.52 10.57 -9.39
CA ASN A 26 -21.32 11.74 -9.75
C ASN A 26 -22.02 12.34 -8.52
N TYR A 27 -21.23 12.98 -7.65
CA TYR A 27 -21.69 13.51 -6.37
C TYR A 27 -22.75 14.63 -6.52
N SER A 28 -22.67 15.44 -7.57
CA SER A 28 -23.66 16.49 -7.86
C SER A 28 -25.07 15.93 -8.07
N GLN A 29 -25.16 14.80 -8.78
CA GLN A 29 -26.42 14.10 -9.00
C GLN A 29 -26.92 13.43 -7.71
N CYS A 30 -26.02 12.88 -6.89
CA CYS A 30 -26.39 12.34 -5.58
C CYS A 30 -27.04 13.40 -4.69
N HIS A 31 -26.40 14.57 -4.59
CA HIS A 31 -26.88 15.69 -3.78
C HIS A 31 -28.26 16.17 -4.24
N THR A 32 -28.46 16.32 -5.55
CA THR A 32 -29.75 16.73 -6.12
C THR A 32 -30.85 15.72 -5.81
N LEU A 33 -30.60 14.42 -6.03
CA LEU A 33 -31.59 13.36 -5.82
C LEU A 33 -31.97 13.20 -4.34
N LEU A 34 -31.00 13.30 -3.43
CA LEU A 34 -31.27 13.23 -1.99
C LEU A 34 -31.98 14.48 -1.48
N THR A 35 -31.62 15.66 -1.98
CA THR A 35 -32.33 16.91 -1.62
C THR A 35 -33.78 16.86 -2.07
N GLN A 36 -34.05 16.40 -3.30
CA GLN A 36 -35.41 16.17 -3.78
C GLN A 36 -36.18 15.16 -2.91
N ALA A 37 -35.54 14.06 -2.49
CA ALA A 37 -36.18 13.09 -1.60
C ALA A 37 -36.52 13.69 -0.22
N ILE A 38 -35.61 14.48 0.35
CA ILE A 38 -35.81 15.19 1.63
C ILE A 38 -36.94 16.22 1.51
N ASP A 39 -36.96 17.03 0.45
CA ASP A 39 -37.97 18.07 0.22
C ASP A 39 -39.37 17.44 0.05
N ILE A 40 -39.46 16.31 -0.67
CA ILE A 40 -40.72 15.57 -0.83
C ILE A 40 -41.21 15.05 0.53
N LEU A 41 -40.31 14.52 1.37
CA LEU A 41 -40.65 14.01 2.69
C LEU A 41 -41.00 15.11 3.70
N SER A 42 -40.31 16.26 3.65
CA SER A 42 -40.54 17.38 4.57
C SER A 42 -41.91 18.01 4.36
N LEU A 43 -42.38 18.08 3.11
CA LEU A 43 -43.74 18.52 2.77
C LEU A 43 -44.85 17.62 3.37
N HIS A 44 -44.54 16.37 3.68
CA HIS A 44 -45.48 15.37 4.20
C HIS A 44 -45.23 15.05 5.70
N HIS A 45 -44.25 15.69 6.33
CA HIS A 45 -43.72 15.35 7.66
C HIS A 45 -44.67 15.70 8.83
N HIS A 46 -45.73 16.47 8.62
CA HIS A 46 -46.40 17.18 9.72
C HIS A 46 -47.02 16.30 10.84
N GLN A 47 -47.10 14.97 10.72
CA GLN A 47 -47.70 14.11 11.77
C GLN A 47 -47.02 12.75 12.05
N ASP A 48 -46.05 12.27 11.24
CA ASP A 48 -45.50 10.90 11.38
C ASP A 48 -44.03 10.87 11.87
N ILE A 49 -43.81 10.30 13.05
CA ILE A 49 -42.47 10.11 13.68
C ILE A 49 -41.53 9.28 12.79
N THR A 50 -42.07 8.34 12.02
CA THR A 50 -41.31 7.49 11.09
C THR A 50 -40.74 8.27 9.91
N ILE A 51 -41.47 9.27 9.39
CA ILE A 51 -41.01 10.14 8.30
C ILE A 51 -39.84 11.00 8.78
N GLY A 52 -39.88 11.49 10.02
CA GLY A 52 -38.76 12.24 10.62
C GLY A 52 -37.47 11.42 10.76
N GLN A 53 -37.59 10.15 11.11
CA GLN A 53 -36.44 9.23 11.13
C GLN A 53 -35.86 9.02 9.73
N VAL A 54 -36.71 8.84 8.71
CA VAL A 54 -36.27 8.68 7.31
C VAL A 54 -35.55 9.94 6.80
N ILE A 55 -36.09 11.13 7.09
CA ILE A 55 -35.43 12.40 6.73
C ILE A 55 -34.06 12.49 7.40
N LYS A 56 -33.96 12.15 8.68
CA LYS A 56 -32.68 12.11 9.42
C LYS A 56 -31.66 11.18 8.75
N TYR A 57 -32.06 9.99 8.32
CA TYR A 57 -31.17 9.07 7.59
C TYR A 57 -30.73 9.60 6.23
N LEU A 58 -31.63 10.25 5.48
CA LEU A 58 -31.28 10.87 4.21
C LEU A 58 -30.29 12.02 4.40
N HIS A 59 -30.38 12.78 5.50
CA HIS A 59 -29.36 13.76 5.87
C HIS A 59 -28.00 13.12 6.18
N TYR A 60 -27.96 11.97 6.85
CA TYR A 60 -26.72 11.24 7.11
C TYR A 60 -26.09 10.70 5.83
N ASP A 61 -26.89 10.12 4.94
CA ASP A 61 -26.40 9.63 3.64
C ASP A 61 -25.95 10.79 2.73
N ARG A 62 -26.61 11.95 2.81
CA ARG A 62 -26.14 13.18 2.14
C ARG A 62 -24.80 13.64 2.70
N LEU A 63 -24.65 13.69 4.02
CA LEU A 63 -23.37 14.02 4.66
C LEU A 63 -22.27 13.04 4.22
N LEU A 64 -22.57 11.74 4.18
CA LEU A 64 -21.62 10.71 3.71
C LEU A 64 -21.14 10.97 2.27
N PHE A 65 -22.06 11.34 1.38
CA PHE A 65 -21.70 11.60 -0.02
C PHE A 65 -20.89 12.88 -0.18
N ASP A 66 -21.22 13.94 0.56
CA ASP A 66 -20.44 15.17 0.61
C ASP A 66 -19.01 14.89 1.14
N LEU A 67 -18.89 14.04 2.18
CA LEU A 67 -17.59 13.59 2.70
C LEU A 67 -16.80 12.78 1.67
N TYR A 68 -17.44 11.85 0.95
CA TYR A 68 -16.79 11.08 -0.11
C TYR A 68 -16.33 11.93 -1.29
N GLU A 69 -17.11 12.95 -1.65
CA GLU A 69 -16.68 13.92 -2.65
C GLU A 69 -15.38 14.61 -2.23
N VAL A 70 -15.32 15.10 -0.99
CA VAL A 70 -14.12 15.76 -0.47
C VAL A 70 -12.93 14.82 -0.32
N ILE A 71 -13.13 13.62 0.23
CA ILE A 71 -12.09 12.60 0.36
C ILE A 71 -11.54 12.20 -1.01
N SER A 72 -12.40 12.03 -2.02
CA SER A 72 -11.98 11.68 -3.38
C SER A 72 -11.26 12.81 -4.11
N LYS A 73 -11.71 14.06 -3.92
CA LYS A 73 -11.07 15.26 -4.47
C LYS A 73 -9.78 15.64 -3.74
N GLN A 74 -9.61 15.17 -2.50
CA GLN A 74 -8.51 15.50 -1.59
C GLN A 74 -8.46 16.99 -1.23
N THR A 75 -9.63 17.64 -1.12
CA THR A 75 -9.78 19.08 -0.85
C THR A 75 -10.30 19.32 0.55
N PHE A 76 -9.41 19.39 1.54
CA PHE A 76 -9.79 19.45 2.97
C PHE A 76 -9.96 20.86 3.54
N HIS A 77 -9.82 21.89 2.72
CA HIS A 77 -10.08 23.28 3.13
C HIS A 77 -11.59 23.56 3.21
N ASP A 78 -11.95 24.61 3.96
CA ASP A 78 -13.34 25.02 4.05
C ASP A 78 -13.87 25.49 2.69
N ASN A 79 -14.78 24.69 2.14
CA ASN A 79 -15.64 25.09 1.04
C ASN A 79 -16.87 25.81 1.60
N GLU A 80 -17.52 26.64 0.77
CA GLU A 80 -18.73 27.45 1.05
C GLU A 80 -19.93 26.70 1.65
N ASN A 81 -19.88 25.36 1.76
CA ASN A 81 -21.00 24.49 2.12
C ASN A 81 -21.11 24.12 3.62
N ASN A 82 -20.29 24.71 4.49
CA ASN A 82 -20.23 24.44 5.94
C ASN A 82 -20.18 22.94 6.29
N LEU A 83 -19.44 22.16 5.49
CA LEU A 83 -19.37 20.71 5.64
C LEU A 83 -18.76 20.31 7.00
N TRP A 84 -17.77 21.07 7.47
CA TRP A 84 -17.15 20.83 8.76
C TRP A 84 -18.14 21.01 9.92
N GLU A 85 -18.97 22.06 9.91
CA GLU A 85 -20.00 22.28 10.94
C GLU A 85 -21.01 21.13 10.98
N LYS A 86 -21.44 20.64 9.81
CA LYS A 86 -22.34 19.47 9.70
C LYS A 86 -21.68 18.21 10.26
N CYS A 87 -20.39 18.02 9.98
CA CYS A 87 -19.60 16.91 10.51
C CYS A 87 -19.46 17.00 12.05
N GLN A 88 -19.18 18.20 12.58
CA GLN A 88 -19.10 18.43 14.02
C GLN A 88 -20.43 18.15 14.70
N SER A 89 -21.53 18.70 14.17
CA SER A 89 -22.89 18.46 14.67
C SER A 89 -23.22 16.97 14.67
N PHE A 90 -22.88 16.23 13.61
CA PHE A 90 -23.09 14.80 13.57
C PHE A 90 -22.28 14.06 14.64
N LEU A 91 -21.01 14.41 14.85
CA LEU A 91 -20.14 13.72 15.81
C LEU A 91 -20.48 14.04 17.29
N THR A 92 -21.09 15.20 17.56
CA THR A 92 -21.51 15.60 18.92
C THR A 92 -22.93 15.18 19.26
N GLU A 93 -23.76 14.84 18.26
CA GLU A 93 -25.13 14.42 18.47
C GLU A 93 -25.23 13.09 19.25
N ASN A 94 -26.21 13.01 20.16
CA ASN A 94 -26.52 11.79 20.90
C ASN A 94 -27.38 10.85 20.05
N HIS A 95 -26.70 9.93 19.36
CA HIS A 95 -27.35 8.93 18.53
C HIS A 95 -27.79 7.69 19.32
N SER A 96 -28.90 7.09 18.93
CA SER A 96 -29.37 5.75 19.34
C SER A 96 -28.48 4.63 18.75
N ASP A 97 -28.35 3.51 19.48
CA ASP A 97 -27.45 2.40 19.12
C ASP A 97 -27.88 1.62 17.85
N ILE A 98 -29.14 1.72 17.44
CA ILE A 98 -29.72 0.89 16.35
C ILE A 98 -29.52 1.55 14.97
N ASP A 99 -29.32 2.87 14.96
CA ASP A 99 -29.77 3.70 13.84
C ASP A 99 -28.63 4.17 12.93
N ILE A 100 -27.38 4.16 13.39
CA ILE A 100 -26.29 4.80 12.63
C ILE A 100 -25.59 3.83 11.67
N ASN A 101 -25.37 4.30 10.45
CA ASN A 101 -24.48 3.68 9.48
C ASN A 101 -23.00 3.92 9.86
N THR A 102 -22.24 2.84 10.03
CA THR A 102 -20.81 2.88 10.41
C THR A 102 -19.94 3.55 9.34
N ASP A 103 -20.39 3.57 8.08
CA ASP A 103 -19.68 4.25 7.00
C ASP A 103 -19.62 5.76 7.22
N VAL A 104 -20.72 6.38 7.68
CA VAL A 104 -20.80 7.82 8.02
C VAL A 104 -19.83 8.16 9.15
N ILE A 105 -19.81 7.33 10.20
CA ILE A 105 -18.92 7.50 11.35
C ILE A 105 -17.46 7.45 10.90
N SER A 106 -17.10 6.45 10.09
CA SER A 106 -15.74 6.26 9.61
C SER A 106 -15.28 7.42 8.72
N ALA A 107 -16.13 7.88 7.79
CA ALA A 107 -15.82 8.97 6.88
C ALA A 107 -15.71 10.31 7.63
N ALA A 108 -16.60 10.57 8.59
CA ALA A 108 -16.60 11.80 9.39
C ALA A 108 -15.33 11.91 10.26
N LEU A 109 -14.94 10.83 10.95
CA LEU A 109 -13.72 10.80 11.76
C LEU A 109 -12.45 10.87 10.90
N ALA A 110 -12.42 10.18 9.75
CA ALA A 110 -11.30 10.26 8.82
C ALA A 110 -11.15 11.66 8.18
N TYR A 111 -12.27 12.33 7.91
CA TYR A 111 -12.29 13.73 7.46
C TYR A 111 -11.73 14.66 8.54
N ALA A 112 -12.16 14.52 9.80
CA ALA A 112 -11.62 15.28 10.92
C ALA A 112 -10.10 15.08 11.10
N LEU A 113 -9.62 13.83 10.98
CA LEU A 113 -8.18 13.52 11.01
C LEU A 113 -7.42 14.16 9.85
N SER A 114 -8.01 14.14 8.66
CA SER A 114 -7.39 14.72 7.45
C SER A 114 -7.32 16.25 7.51
N ARG A 115 -8.23 16.89 8.24
CA ARG A 115 -8.19 18.33 8.56
C ARG A 115 -7.27 18.71 9.73
N ASN A 116 -6.64 17.74 10.37
CA ASN A 116 -5.79 17.95 11.55
C ASN A 116 -6.54 18.55 12.76
N GLU A 117 -7.83 18.26 12.91
CA GLU A 117 -8.71 18.74 13.99
C GLU A 117 -8.51 17.92 15.28
N ILE A 118 -7.26 17.84 15.72
CA ILE A 118 -6.83 16.93 16.79
C ILE A 118 -7.55 17.24 18.11
N GLN A 119 -7.60 18.51 18.51
CA GLN A 119 -8.20 18.92 19.78
C GLN A 119 -9.69 18.54 19.86
N PHE A 120 -10.42 18.76 18.77
CA PHE A 120 -11.82 18.37 18.66
C PHE A 120 -12.00 16.86 18.84
N ILE A 121 -11.24 16.04 18.10
CA ILE A 121 -11.33 14.57 18.20
C ILE A 121 -11.04 14.10 19.63
N GLN A 122 -10.06 14.68 20.31
CA GLN A 122 -9.76 14.32 21.71
C GLN A 122 -10.91 14.67 22.66
N SER A 123 -11.57 15.82 22.43
CA SER A 123 -12.69 16.32 23.26
C SER A 123 -13.99 15.51 23.12
N LEU A 124 -14.19 14.80 22.01
CA LEU A 124 -15.41 14.04 21.76
C LEU A 124 -15.63 12.93 22.80
N ILE A 125 -16.84 12.83 23.32
CA ILE A 125 -17.26 11.75 24.23
C ILE A 125 -18.53 11.15 23.65
N SER A 126 -18.53 9.83 23.39
CA SER A 126 -19.72 9.12 22.92
C SER A 126 -19.94 7.86 23.73
N ASN A 127 -21.17 7.70 24.23
CA ASN A 127 -21.62 6.48 24.91
C ASN A 127 -22.20 5.45 23.93
N ASN A 128 -22.34 5.81 22.65
CA ASN A 128 -22.90 4.94 21.63
C ASN A 128 -21.94 3.80 21.29
N ARG A 129 -22.43 2.57 21.34
CA ARG A 129 -21.60 1.36 21.17
C ARG A 129 -21.01 1.23 19.78
N ARG A 130 -21.68 1.78 18.75
CA ARG A 130 -21.19 1.75 17.36
C ARG A 130 -20.16 2.84 17.08
N ILE A 131 -20.31 4.04 17.66
CA ILE A 131 -19.35 5.15 17.44
C ILE A 131 -18.05 4.89 18.20
N ARG A 132 -18.15 4.41 19.45
CA ARG A 132 -17.02 4.33 20.37
C ARG A 132 -15.81 3.57 19.80
N PRO A 133 -15.92 2.40 19.16
CA PRO A 133 -14.76 1.70 18.62
C PRO A 133 -13.99 2.49 17.56
N HIS A 134 -14.71 3.21 16.68
CA HIS A 134 -14.12 4.10 15.68
C HIS A 134 -13.51 5.35 16.31
N LEU A 135 -14.19 5.95 17.28
CA LEU A 135 -13.72 7.13 18.00
C LEU A 135 -12.44 6.83 18.79
N ASP A 136 -12.38 5.70 19.49
CA ASP A 136 -11.19 5.26 20.22
C ASP A 136 -9.98 5.15 19.28
N LEU A 137 -10.17 4.54 18.10
CA LEU A 137 -9.13 4.46 17.08
C LEU A 137 -8.73 5.83 16.54
N ALA A 138 -9.71 6.70 16.25
CA ALA A 138 -9.46 8.07 15.80
C ALA A 138 -8.69 8.90 16.83
N LYS A 139 -8.99 8.74 18.13
CA LYS A 139 -8.26 9.40 19.22
C LYS A 139 -6.81 8.92 19.31
N LEU A 140 -6.54 7.63 19.12
CA LEU A 140 -5.17 7.11 19.05
C LEU A 140 -4.41 7.73 17.87
N PHE A 141 -5.03 7.78 16.69
CA PHE A 141 -4.43 8.45 15.52
C PHE A 141 -4.20 9.94 15.75
N ALA A 142 -5.17 10.66 16.31
CA ALA A 142 -5.00 12.07 16.64
C ALA A 142 -3.86 12.30 17.66
N ARG A 143 -3.70 11.42 18.68
CA ARG A 143 -2.54 11.48 19.61
C ARG A 143 -1.21 11.28 18.87
N LEU A 144 -1.16 10.37 17.89
CA LEU A 144 0.05 10.17 17.07
C LEU A 144 0.42 11.42 16.25
N LEU A 145 -0.56 12.22 15.84
CA LEU A 145 -0.35 13.48 15.14
C LEU A 145 0.15 14.62 16.05
N THR A 146 -0.06 14.53 17.37
CA THR A 146 0.47 15.54 18.32
C THR A 146 1.97 15.41 18.60
N ASN A 147 2.64 14.37 18.07
CA ASN A 147 4.07 14.21 18.25
C ASN A 147 4.85 15.27 17.46
N GLU A 148 5.59 16.11 18.17
CA GLU A 148 6.44 17.18 17.62
C GLU A 148 7.54 16.64 16.70
N ASN A 149 8.01 15.41 16.93
CA ASN A 149 8.99 14.73 16.09
C ASN A 149 8.31 13.71 15.17
N GLN A 150 8.09 14.07 13.91
CA GLN A 150 7.47 13.20 12.88
C GLN A 150 8.25 11.88 12.62
N THR A 151 9.49 11.79 13.09
CA THR A 151 10.40 10.65 12.87
C THR A 151 10.43 9.64 14.03
N GLN A 152 9.87 9.96 15.20
CA GLN A 152 9.88 9.07 16.36
C GLN A 152 8.50 8.98 16.98
N ILE A 153 7.89 7.80 16.86
CA ILE A 153 6.64 7.48 17.53
C ILE A 153 6.95 7.19 19.00
N ARG A 154 6.23 7.82 19.92
CA ARG A 154 6.33 7.49 21.35
C ARG A 154 6.03 6.00 21.57
N PRO A 155 6.87 5.26 22.33
CA PRO A 155 6.75 3.80 22.46
C PRO A 155 5.41 3.39 23.08
N GLU A 156 4.90 4.17 24.04
CA GLU A 156 3.60 3.95 24.68
C GLU A 156 2.44 3.97 23.66
N LEU A 157 2.42 5.00 22.79
CA LEU A 157 1.40 5.13 21.74
C LEU A 157 1.54 4.03 20.68
N ALA A 158 2.78 3.65 20.34
CA ALA A 158 3.04 2.56 19.41
C ALA A 158 2.51 1.22 19.96
N GLN A 159 2.72 0.96 21.26
CA GLN A 159 2.21 -0.23 21.92
C GLN A 159 0.67 -0.22 22.00
N GLU A 160 0.04 0.89 22.41
CA GLU A 160 -1.42 1.02 22.44
C GLU A 160 -2.03 0.76 21.05
N LEU A 161 -1.45 1.34 19.99
CA LEU A 161 -1.91 1.11 18.62
C LEU A 161 -1.71 -0.35 18.19
N TRP A 162 -0.54 -0.93 18.49
CA TRP A 162 -0.23 -2.32 18.20
C TRP A 162 -1.25 -3.27 18.82
N GLU A 163 -1.52 -3.10 20.12
CA GLU A 163 -2.51 -3.90 20.84
C GLU A 163 -3.90 -3.73 20.24
N ARG A 164 -4.33 -2.49 19.97
CA ARG A 164 -5.66 -2.23 19.40
C ARG A 164 -5.86 -2.86 18.02
N ILE A 165 -4.88 -2.71 17.11
CA ILE A 165 -4.97 -3.28 15.76
C ILE A 165 -4.88 -4.80 15.80
N THR A 166 -3.97 -5.37 16.58
CA THR A 166 -3.86 -6.84 16.71
C THR A 166 -5.12 -7.45 17.31
N ASP A 167 -5.77 -6.79 18.27
CA ASP A 167 -7.04 -7.24 18.84
C ASP A 167 -8.20 -7.24 17.85
N ILE A 168 -8.21 -6.31 16.89
CA ILE A 168 -9.20 -6.26 15.79
C ILE A 168 -8.98 -7.41 14.80
N LEU A 169 -7.71 -7.70 14.51
CA LEU A 169 -7.32 -8.73 13.54
C LEU A 169 -7.37 -10.15 14.11
N THR A 170 -7.32 -10.29 15.44
CA THR A 170 -7.35 -11.60 16.09
C THR A 170 -8.75 -12.18 15.99
N GLU A 171 -8.90 -13.21 15.18
CA GLU A 171 -10.12 -14.00 15.15
C GLU A 171 -10.24 -14.78 16.46
N LYS A 172 -11.37 -14.61 17.16
CA LYS A 172 -11.69 -15.48 18.29
C LYS A 172 -11.84 -16.90 17.75
N LEU A 173 -10.94 -17.79 18.15
CA LEU A 173 -11.13 -19.23 17.99
C LEU A 173 -12.49 -19.58 18.59
N GLN A 174 -13.46 -19.92 17.74
CA GLN A 174 -14.72 -20.48 18.19
C GLN A 174 -14.42 -21.87 18.74
N GLY A 175 -14.30 -21.94 20.07
CA GLY A 175 -14.29 -23.11 20.95
C GLY A 175 -13.90 -24.47 20.38
N THR A 176 -12.69 -24.93 20.69
CA THR A 176 -12.47 -26.33 21.03
C THR A 176 -12.74 -26.53 22.52
N ASN A 177 -13.73 -27.38 22.83
CA ASN A 177 -14.07 -27.98 24.13
C ASN A 177 -14.76 -27.10 25.17
N VAL A 178 -16.08 -26.94 25.01
CA VAL A 178 -16.98 -26.80 26.17
C VAL A 178 -17.27 -28.20 26.71
N ASN A 179 -16.48 -28.63 27.69
CA ASN A 179 -16.91 -29.66 28.64
C ASN A 179 -16.15 -29.47 29.96
N LYS A 180 -16.73 -28.65 30.84
CA LYS A 180 -17.01 -28.91 32.26
C LYS A 180 -17.11 -27.61 33.06
N GLN A 181 -18.26 -27.48 33.72
CA GLN A 181 -18.46 -26.86 35.03
C GLN A 181 -18.16 -25.36 35.19
N SER A 182 -19.20 -24.54 34.99
CA SER A 182 -19.57 -23.56 36.01
C SER A 182 -21.01 -23.10 35.77
N ARG A 183 -21.91 -23.54 36.65
CA ARG A 183 -23.25 -22.98 36.81
C ARG A 183 -23.09 -21.62 37.50
N ASN A 184 -23.43 -20.56 36.79
CA ASN A 184 -23.65 -19.16 37.20
C ASN A 184 -22.81 -18.18 36.40
N ARG A 185 -23.26 -17.89 35.18
CA ARG A 185 -23.14 -16.56 34.57
C ARG A 185 -24.28 -16.42 33.58
N HIS A 186 -25.12 -15.41 33.80
CA HIS A 186 -26.05 -14.93 32.80
C HIS A 186 -25.36 -14.85 31.43
N GLN A 187 -26.02 -15.40 30.43
CA GLN A 187 -25.67 -15.29 29.03
C GLN A 187 -25.54 -13.80 28.66
N GLN A 188 -24.32 -13.27 28.64
CA GLN A 188 -23.98 -12.11 27.82
C GLN A 188 -23.60 -12.60 26.43
N SER A 189 -24.59 -13.07 25.68
CA SER A 189 -24.56 -12.98 24.23
C SER A 189 -24.58 -11.50 23.86
N ASN A 190 -23.43 -10.94 23.42
CA ASN A 190 -23.27 -9.75 22.54
C ASN A 190 -21.91 -9.01 22.67
N SER A 191 -20.79 -9.69 22.94
CA SER A 191 -19.44 -9.04 22.94
C SER A 191 -18.85 -8.70 21.55
N LEU A 192 -19.59 -8.96 20.47
CA LEU A 192 -19.13 -8.73 19.08
C LEU A 192 -19.38 -7.30 18.61
N ASN A 193 -20.41 -6.61 19.11
CA ASN A 193 -20.78 -5.26 18.66
C ASN A 193 -19.96 -4.14 19.30
N ASP A 194 -19.12 -4.44 20.30
CA ASP A 194 -18.26 -3.45 20.98
C ASP A 194 -16.85 -3.39 20.37
N LYS A 195 -16.57 -4.15 19.31
CA LYS A 195 -15.27 -4.21 18.64
C LYS A 195 -15.40 -3.87 17.17
N LEU A 196 -14.44 -3.11 16.66
CA LEU A 196 -14.31 -2.84 15.23
C LEU A 196 -14.01 -4.15 14.49
N THR A 197 -14.73 -4.42 13.41
CA THR A 197 -14.45 -5.55 12.52
C THR A 197 -13.29 -5.23 11.56
N VAL A 198 -12.70 -6.27 10.96
CA VAL A 198 -11.63 -6.09 9.95
C VAL A 198 -12.12 -5.28 8.74
N VAL A 199 -13.36 -5.50 8.30
CA VAL A 199 -13.96 -4.77 7.18
C VAL A 199 -14.14 -3.29 7.52
N GLU A 200 -14.62 -2.99 8.73
CA GLU A 200 -14.75 -1.60 9.19
C GLU A 200 -13.39 -0.93 9.37
N LEU A 201 -12.37 -1.65 9.84
CA LEU A 201 -10.99 -1.15 9.88
C LEU A 201 -10.48 -0.81 8.48
N GLN A 202 -10.66 -1.72 7.52
CA GLN A 202 -10.25 -1.48 6.13
C GLN A 202 -10.94 -0.23 5.57
N LYS A 203 -12.26 -0.11 5.75
CA LYS A 203 -13.04 1.06 5.33
C LYS A 203 -12.55 2.35 5.99
N PHE A 204 -12.26 2.30 7.29
CA PHE A 204 -11.73 3.46 8.01
C PHE A 204 -10.38 3.90 7.42
N ILE A 205 -9.47 2.95 7.17
CA ILE A 205 -8.13 3.21 6.64
C ILE A 205 -8.20 3.86 5.24
N ILE A 206 -9.05 3.37 4.33
CA ILE A 206 -9.19 3.94 2.98
C ILE A 206 -9.83 5.34 2.96
N HIS A 207 -10.44 5.79 4.06
CA HIS A 207 -10.95 7.17 4.16
C HIS A 207 -9.89 8.14 4.69
N ILE A 208 -8.76 7.65 5.23
CA ILE A 208 -7.69 8.50 5.77
C ILE A 208 -6.86 9.06 4.62
N ASN A 209 -6.73 10.40 4.57
CA ASN A 209 -5.84 11.09 3.63
C ASN A 209 -4.70 11.83 4.33
N HIS A 210 -4.33 11.38 5.54
CA HIS A 210 -3.21 11.94 6.29
C HIS A 210 -1.94 11.11 6.10
N ARG A 211 -0.93 11.69 5.45
CA ARG A 211 0.38 11.08 5.14
C ARG A 211 0.98 10.25 6.28
N ILE A 212 1.20 10.89 7.44
CA ILE A 212 1.91 10.26 8.57
C ILE A 212 1.16 9.03 9.07
N LEU A 213 -0.18 9.12 9.20
CA LEU A 213 -1.00 8.00 9.66
C LEU A 213 -0.89 6.82 8.69
N LEU A 214 -0.95 7.06 7.38
CA LEU A 214 -0.83 6.02 6.38
C LEU A 214 0.53 5.32 6.45
N GLN A 215 1.63 6.05 6.65
CA GLN A 215 2.96 5.46 6.86
C GLN A 215 3.03 4.60 8.12
N ILE A 216 2.48 5.10 9.24
CA ILE A 216 2.48 4.38 10.53
C ILE A 216 1.68 3.09 10.41
N ILE A 217 0.46 3.15 9.84
CA ILE A 217 -0.41 2.00 9.65
C ILE A 217 0.26 0.98 8.74
N PHE A 218 0.84 1.43 7.62
CA PHE A 218 1.53 0.54 6.69
C PHE A 218 2.73 -0.15 7.35
N SER A 219 3.55 0.59 8.10
CA SER A 219 4.67 0.03 8.85
C SER A 219 4.23 -0.98 9.91
N LEU A 220 3.16 -0.68 10.66
CA LEU A 220 2.60 -1.57 11.67
C LEU A 220 2.14 -2.90 11.04
N LEU A 221 1.33 -2.82 9.98
CA LEU A 221 0.79 -4.01 9.30
C LEU A 221 1.91 -4.86 8.69
N SER A 222 2.92 -4.21 8.09
CA SER A 222 4.08 -4.89 7.51
C SER A 222 4.90 -5.62 8.57
N ARG A 223 5.11 -4.98 9.72
CA ARG A 223 5.81 -5.59 10.84
C ARG A 223 5.03 -6.77 11.42
N LEU A 224 3.72 -6.63 11.58
CA LEU A 224 2.86 -7.70 12.07
C LEU A 224 2.87 -8.90 11.11
N TYR A 225 2.76 -8.65 9.81
CA TYR A 225 2.87 -9.67 8.77
C TYR A 225 4.22 -10.39 8.81
N SER A 226 5.32 -9.64 8.96
CA SER A 226 6.66 -10.21 9.15
C SER A 226 6.73 -11.15 10.34
N LEU A 227 6.24 -10.73 11.52
CA LEU A 227 6.33 -11.52 12.75
C LEU A 227 5.50 -12.81 12.70
N ILE A 228 4.36 -12.81 12.01
CA ILE A 228 3.53 -14.01 11.83
C ILE A 228 4.21 -14.99 10.85
N LEU A 229 4.95 -14.47 9.87
CA LEU A 229 5.68 -15.28 8.88
C LEU A 229 7.09 -15.72 9.30
N VAL A 230 7.60 -15.32 10.46
CA VAL A 230 8.98 -15.67 10.90
C VAL A 230 9.21 -17.18 10.86
N ASP A 231 8.21 -17.98 11.21
CA ASP A 231 8.31 -19.45 11.21
C ASP A 231 8.22 -20.06 9.78
N GLN A 232 7.82 -19.28 8.77
CA GLN A 232 7.52 -19.75 7.41
C GLN A 232 8.43 -19.18 6.32
N SER A 233 9.04 -18.01 6.54
CA SER A 233 9.86 -17.32 5.54
C SER A 233 11.13 -16.73 6.15
N HIS A 234 12.26 -16.88 5.46
CA HIS A 234 13.54 -16.29 5.83
C HIS A 234 13.74 -14.86 5.26
N ILE A 235 12.67 -14.20 4.82
CA ILE A 235 12.73 -12.87 4.21
C ILE A 235 12.33 -11.86 5.28
N ASP A 236 13.27 -10.98 5.63
CA ASP A 236 13.00 -9.83 6.48
C ASP A 236 12.26 -8.77 5.67
N ILE A 237 11.02 -8.50 6.06
CA ILE A 237 10.16 -7.52 5.39
C ILE A 237 10.53 -6.12 5.88
N TYR A 238 10.80 -5.22 4.95
CA TYR A 238 11.11 -3.84 5.24
C TYR A 238 9.93 -3.13 5.95
N SER A 239 10.25 -2.38 7.00
CA SER A 239 9.29 -1.57 7.76
C SER A 239 9.97 -0.30 8.29
N GLU A 240 9.49 0.87 7.83
CA GLU A 240 10.07 2.19 8.11
C GLU A 240 10.18 2.49 9.62
N TYR A 241 9.16 2.15 10.41
CA TYR A 241 9.15 2.31 11.86
C TYR A 241 9.39 0.99 12.62
N SER A 242 10.16 0.05 12.03
CA SER A 242 10.42 -1.28 12.61
C SER A 242 10.86 -1.26 14.09
N ARG A 243 11.63 -0.24 14.50
CA ARG A 243 12.11 -0.07 15.88
C ARG A 243 11.04 0.32 16.90
N CYS A 244 9.92 0.88 16.44
CA CYS A 244 8.82 1.31 17.31
C CYS A 244 7.88 0.15 17.67
N TRP A 245 7.95 -0.95 16.93
CA TRP A 245 7.05 -2.08 17.06
C TRP A 245 7.67 -3.21 17.87
N PRO A 246 6.85 -4.07 18.50
CA PRO A 246 7.34 -5.27 19.16
C PRO A 246 8.18 -6.18 18.25
N THR A 247 9.07 -6.97 18.88
CA THR A 247 9.92 -7.95 18.20
C THR A 247 9.35 -9.36 18.21
N SER A 248 8.28 -9.60 18.98
CA SER A 248 7.58 -10.87 19.05
C SER A 248 6.07 -10.64 19.12
N VAL A 249 5.32 -11.68 18.74
CA VAL A 249 3.85 -11.70 18.76
C VAL A 249 3.40 -12.74 19.79
N ASP A 250 2.49 -12.34 20.68
CA ASP A 250 1.87 -13.25 21.64
C ASP A 250 1.21 -14.45 20.94
N TYR A 251 1.22 -15.61 21.60
CA TYR A 251 0.62 -16.83 21.05
C TYR A 251 -0.83 -16.65 20.57
N ARG A 252 -1.63 -15.85 21.30
CA ARG A 252 -3.04 -15.55 20.94
C ARG A 252 -3.18 -14.79 19.63
N LYS A 253 -2.18 -13.98 19.27
CA LYS A 253 -2.17 -13.15 18.05
C LYS A 253 -1.61 -13.91 16.85
N ARG A 254 -1.11 -15.14 17.03
CA ARG A 254 -0.74 -16.04 15.92
C ARG A 254 -1.95 -16.59 15.14
N SER A 255 -3.18 -16.45 15.66
CA SER A 255 -4.40 -16.84 14.94
C SER A 255 -4.77 -15.86 13.81
N ILE A 256 -4.09 -14.71 13.71
CA ILE A 256 -4.30 -13.75 12.64
C ILE A 256 -3.95 -14.39 11.30
N ARG A 257 -4.90 -14.39 10.36
CA ARG A 257 -4.70 -14.95 9.03
C ARG A 257 -3.76 -14.07 8.22
N THR A 258 -2.73 -14.69 7.64
CA THR A 258 -1.76 -14.02 6.75
C THR A 258 -2.43 -13.46 5.49
N SER A 259 -3.44 -14.15 4.94
CA SER A 259 -4.22 -13.68 3.79
C SER A 259 -4.96 -12.37 4.07
N THR A 260 -5.57 -12.24 5.25
CA THR A 260 -6.28 -11.02 5.68
C THR A 260 -5.31 -9.85 5.81
N LEU A 261 -4.13 -10.07 6.38
CA LEU A 261 -3.08 -9.05 6.46
C LEU A 261 -2.58 -8.62 5.08
N ALA A 262 -2.30 -9.57 4.18
CA ALA A 262 -1.87 -9.28 2.82
C ALA A 262 -2.93 -8.45 2.06
N GLN A 263 -4.22 -8.77 2.22
CA GLN A 263 -5.33 -8.00 1.63
C GLN A 263 -5.43 -6.58 2.19
N LEU A 264 -5.24 -6.39 3.51
CA LEU A 264 -5.25 -5.06 4.11
C LEU A 264 -4.07 -4.21 3.65
N ILE A 265 -2.88 -4.81 3.58
CA ILE A 265 -1.68 -4.12 3.08
C ILE A 265 -1.87 -3.73 1.61
N GLN A 266 -2.42 -4.64 0.79
CA GLN A 266 -2.72 -4.34 -0.61
C GLN A 266 -3.75 -3.21 -0.75
N ALA A 267 -4.86 -3.26 0.00
CA ALA A 267 -5.88 -2.23 -0.04
C ALA A 267 -5.34 -0.86 0.39
N LEU A 268 -4.46 -0.83 1.39
CA LEU A 268 -3.78 0.39 1.82
C LEU A 268 -2.79 0.88 0.75
N PHE A 269 -2.05 -0.02 0.12
CA PHE A 269 -1.14 0.30 -0.98
C PHE A 269 -1.90 0.92 -2.17
N ASP A 270 -2.97 0.27 -2.62
CA ASP A 270 -3.82 0.76 -3.71
C ASP A 270 -4.41 2.13 -3.38
N HIS A 271 -4.91 2.32 -2.16
CA HIS A 271 -5.41 3.62 -1.68
C HIS A 271 -4.33 4.70 -1.76
N ILE A 272 -3.14 4.43 -1.21
CA ILE A 272 -2.02 5.39 -1.22
C ILE A 272 -1.62 5.76 -2.67
N GLN A 273 -1.70 4.82 -3.61
CA GLN A 273 -1.44 5.12 -5.03
C GLN A 273 -2.44 6.09 -5.65
N THR A 274 -3.67 6.16 -5.14
CA THR A 274 -4.67 7.14 -5.60
C THR A 274 -4.45 8.55 -5.05
N LEU A 275 -3.56 8.72 -4.06
CA LEU A 275 -3.26 10.01 -3.46
C LEU A 275 -2.37 10.84 -4.39
N LYS A 276 -2.81 12.07 -4.71
CA LYS A 276 -2.11 12.96 -5.65
C LYS A 276 -0.76 13.39 -5.09
N TYR A 277 -0.73 13.73 -3.81
CA TYR A 277 0.44 14.30 -3.14
C TYR A 277 0.99 13.34 -2.10
N LEU A 278 1.92 12.49 -2.51
CA LEU A 278 2.70 11.68 -1.58
C LEU A 278 4.20 11.86 -1.85
N PRO A 279 4.99 12.23 -0.82
CA PRO A 279 6.44 12.37 -0.94
C PRO A 279 7.12 11.11 -1.48
N ILE A 280 8.09 11.32 -2.36
CA ILE A 280 8.84 10.29 -3.10
C ILE A 280 9.44 9.23 -2.16
N GLN A 281 9.96 9.65 -1.00
CA GLN A 281 10.59 8.76 -0.02
C GLN A 281 9.61 7.72 0.51
N ILE A 282 8.35 8.11 0.72
CA ILE A 282 7.29 7.22 1.18
C ILE A 282 6.93 6.24 0.07
N LYS A 283 6.82 6.72 -1.18
CA LYS A 283 6.54 5.83 -2.30
C LYS A 283 7.63 4.76 -2.40
N SER A 284 8.92 5.11 -2.28
CA SER A 284 10.01 4.12 -2.27
C SER A 284 9.85 3.10 -1.14
N SER A 285 9.62 3.54 0.11
CA SER A 285 9.47 2.63 1.26
C SER A 285 8.30 1.66 1.09
N LEU A 286 7.17 2.11 0.55
CA LEU A 286 6.01 1.28 0.24
C LEU A 286 6.31 0.21 -0.80
N PHE A 287 6.95 0.58 -1.91
CA PHE A 287 7.32 -0.37 -2.97
C PHE A 287 8.35 -1.40 -2.47
N ARG A 288 9.27 -1.03 -1.57
CA ARG A 288 10.22 -1.96 -0.94
C ARG A 288 9.49 -3.04 -0.14
N THR A 289 8.62 -2.65 0.78
CA THR A 289 7.82 -3.60 1.57
C THR A 289 6.93 -4.48 0.68
N GLN A 290 6.25 -3.88 -0.31
CA GLN A 290 5.40 -4.61 -1.23
C GLN A 290 6.19 -5.69 -2.00
N ALA A 291 7.42 -5.36 -2.41
CA ALA A 291 8.30 -6.31 -3.06
C ALA A 291 8.69 -7.48 -2.14
N ASP A 292 9.04 -7.20 -0.87
CA ASP A 292 9.33 -8.24 0.12
C ASP A 292 8.12 -9.16 0.34
N ILE A 293 6.91 -8.60 0.42
CA ILE A 293 5.66 -9.38 0.55
C ILE A 293 5.45 -10.27 -0.68
N HIS A 294 5.55 -9.73 -1.89
CA HIS A 294 5.45 -10.55 -3.11
C HIS A 294 6.51 -11.65 -3.16
N LEU A 295 7.71 -11.39 -2.64
CA LEU A 295 8.76 -12.39 -2.54
C LEU A 295 8.39 -13.53 -1.58
N THR A 296 7.79 -13.22 -0.42
CA THR A 296 7.25 -14.23 0.51
C THR A 296 6.12 -15.06 -0.10
N LEU A 297 5.29 -14.44 -0.95
CA LEU A 297 4.20 -15.09 -1.67
C LEU A 297 4.67 -15.83 -2.95
N GLN A 298 5.98 -15.87 -3.21
CA GLN A 298 6.59 -16.49 -4.40
C GLN A 298 6.12 -15.86 -5.73
N GLN A 299 5.64 -14.62 -5.69
CA GLN A 299 5.23 -13.84 -6.86
C GLN A 299 6.44 -13.07 -7.42
N TYR A 300 7.42 -13.80 -7.94
CA TYR A 300 8.75 -13.26 -8.28
C TYR A 300 8.73 -12.11 -9.30
N THR A 301 7.86 -12.15 -10.31
CA THR A 301 7.72 -11.07 -11.30
C THR A 301 7.22 -9.78 -10.68
N GLN A 302 6.22 -9.87 -9.78
CA GLN A 302 5.67 -8.71 -9.07
C GLN A 302 6.67 -8.16 -8.06
N ALA A 303 7.42 -9.04 -7.38
CA ALA A 303 8.51 -8.63 -6.50
C ALA A 303 9.60 -7.85 -7.28
N MET A 304 10.04 -8.37 -8.43
CA MET A 304 11.00 -7.68 -9.29
C MET A 304 10.51 -6.31 -9.73
N HIS A 305 9.26 -6.21 -10.20
CA HIS A 305 8.61 -4.96 -10.57
C HIS A 305 8.60 -3.94 -9.42
N ALA A 306 8.24 -4.38 -8.21
CA ALA A 306 8.16 -3.50 -7.06
C ALA A 306 9.56 -3.04 -6.58
N TYR A 307 10.56 -3.92 -6.52
CA TYR A 307 11.93 -3.54 -6.15
C TYR A 307 12.53 -2.53 -7.13
N ILE A 308 12.42 -2.79 -8.45
CA ILE A 308 12.99 -1.87 -9.45
C ILE A 308 12.26 -0.53 -9.45
N SER A 309 10.94 -0.52 -9.17
CA SER A 309 10.15 0.70 -9.01
C SER A 309 10.60 1.52 -7.80
N ALA A 310 10.88 0.87 -6.66
CA ALA A 310 11.42 1.54 -5.48
C ALA A 310 12.75 2.23 -5.79
N ILE A 311 13.70 1.51 -6.39
CA ILE A 311 15.00 2.06 -6.80
C ILE A 311 14.81 3.22 -7.78
N ALA A 312 13.93 3.06 -8.77
CA ALA A 312 13.66 4.10 -9.76
C ALA A 312 13.09 5.38 -9.13
N ILE A 313 12.15 5.26 -8.20
CA ILE A 313 11.55 6.39 -7.48
C ILE A 313 12.61 7.14 -6.67
N GLU A 314 13.42 6.41 -5.91
CA GLU A 314 14.44 6.99 -5.03
C GLU A 314 15.58 7.65 -5.79
N THR A 315 15.94 7.10 -6.95
CA THR A 315 17.06 7.59 -7.77
C THR A 315 16.64 8.57 -8.86
N ALA A 316 15.37 9.01 -8.87
CA ALA A 316 14.79 9.82 -9.95
C ALA A 316 15.08 9.20 -11.33
N LEU A 317 14.62 7.96 -11.51
CA LEU A 317 14.79 7.12 -12.70
C LEU A 317 16.27 6.85 -13.02
N PHE A 318 17.04 6.47 -11.99
CA PHE A 318 18.45 6.11 -12.08
C PHE A 318 19.36 7.26 -12.52
N SER A 319 18.91 8.50 -12.30
CA SER A 319 19.68 9.71 -12.63
C SER A 319 20.67 10.06 -11.52
N SER A 320 20.29 9.86 -10.26
CA SER A 320 21.17 10.04 -9.11
C SER A 320 22.11 8.82 -8.95
N PRO A 321 23.35 9.02 -8.46
CA PRO A 321 24.32 7.95 -8.26
C PRO A 321 24.05 7.08 -7.02
N ILE A 322 22.91 7.28 -6.34
CA ILE A 322 22.64 6.81 -4.98
C ILE A 322 22.02 5.40 -5.05
N ILE A 323 22.81 4.42 -5.46
CA ILE A 323 22.58 3.05 -5.00
C ILE A 323 23.71 2.78 -4.03
N ASN A 324 23.44 3.06 -2.76
CA ASN A 324 24.40 2.94 -1.68
C ASN A 324 24.39 1.50 -1.13
N GLN A 325 25.35 1.19 -0.25
CA GLN A 325 25.47 -0.08 0.47
C GLN A 325 24.17 -0.53 1.20
N GLN A 326 23.23 0.39 1.43
CA GLN A 326 21.91 0.12 2.04
C GLN A 326 20.95 -0.64 1.11
N ASP A 327 21.26 -0.73 -0.19
CA ASP A 327 20.44 -1.44 -1.17
C ASP A 327 20.88 -2.89 -1.40
N ASP A 328 21.99 -3.34 -0.80
CA ASP A 328 22.49 -4.72 -1.00
C ASP A 328 21.45 -5.80 -0.66
N LEU A 329 20.59 -5.55 0.33
CA LEU A 329 19.48 -6.46 0.65
C LEU A 329 18.45 -6.52 -0.48
N ILE A 330 18.08 -5.36 -1.05
CA ILE A 330 17.18 -5.26 -2.19
C ILE A 330 17.80 -5.97 -3.41
N ILE A 331 19.06 -5.70 -3.71
CA ILE A 331 19.78 -6.33 -4.82
C ILE A 331 19.87 -7.85 -4.64
N LYS A 332 20.13 -8.35 -3.41
CA LYS A 332 20.10 -9.79 -3.09
C LYS A 332 18.71 -10.40 -3.27
N ASN A 333 17.65 -9.68 -2.91
CA ASN A 333 16.29 -10.17 -3.08
C ASN A 333 15.85 -10.14 -4.55
N MET A 334 16.29 -9.13 -5.32
CA MET A 334 16.13 -9.09 -6.77
C MET A 334 16.86 -10.24 -7.45
N SER A 335 18.11 -10.54 -7.06
CA SER A 335 18.85 -11.67 -7.63
C SER A 335 18.16 -13.01 -7.31
N LYS A 336 17.64 -13.20 -6.09
CA LYS A 336 16.83 -14.37 -5.73
C LYS A 336 15.57 -14.49 -6.61
N ALA A 337 14.84 -13.40 -6.80
CA ALA A 337 13.62 -13.39 -7.62
C ALA A 337 13.93 -13.71 -9.10
N ALA A 338 14.93 -13.06 -9.69
CA ALA A 338 15.37 -13.35 -11.06
C ALA A 338 15.85 -14.80 -11.23
N LEU A 339 16.57 -15.33 -10.25
CA LEU A 339 17.02 -16.73 -10.26
C LEU A 339 15.83 -17.70 -10.27
N LYS A 340 14.77 -17.42 -9.49
CA LYS A 340 13.55 -18.24 -9.45
C LYS A 340 12.73 -18.16 -10.73
N LEU A 341 12.88 -17.12 -11.53
CA LEU A 341 12.30 -16.99 -12.88
C LEU A 341 13.14 -17.68 -13.97
N GLY A 342 14.37 -18.14 -13.65
CA GLY A 342 15.30 -18.72 -14.61
C GLY A 342 16.04 -17.68 -15.46
N TYR A 343 16.12 -16.42 -15.00
CA TYR A 343 16.82 -15.33 -15.69
C TYR A 343 18.26 -15.20 -15.20
N HIS A 344 19.11 -16.14 -15.61
CA HIS A 344 20.46 -16.29 -15.08
C HIS A 344 21.43 -15.19 -15.56
N ALA A 345 21.28 -14.68 -16.78
CA ALA A 345 22.10 -13.56 -17.27
C ALA A 345 21.79 -12.26 -16.50
N GLN A 346 20.50 -12.04 -16.22
CA GLN A 346 20.03 -10.95 -15.39
C GLN A 346 20.59 -11.08 -13.97
N VAL A 347 20.60 -12.28 -13.38
CA VAL A 347 21.21 -12.54 -12.05
C VAL A 347 22.70 -12.18 -12.05
N ALA A 348 23.46 -12.65 -13.03
CA ALA A 348 24.89 -12.35 -13.16
C ALA A 348 25.16 -10.84 -13.23
N CYS A 349 24.29 -10.08 -13.90
CA CYS A 349 24.38 -8.62 -13.98
C CYS A 349 23.95 -7.93 -12.68
N ILE A 350 22.86 -8.37 -12.05
CA ILE A 350 22.36 -7.82 -10.77
C ILE A 350 23.41 -8.00 -9.68
N CYS A 351 24.08 -9.15 -9.61
CA CYS A 351 25.10 -9.41 -8.58
C CYS A 351 26.32 -8.47 -8.67
N GLN A 352 26.58 -7.82 -9.80
CA GLN A 352 27.61 -6.77 -9.90
C GLN A 352 27.21 -5.49 -9.14
N LEU A 353 25.91 -5.24 -8.93
CA LEU A 353 25.40 -4.06 -8.24
C LEU A 353 25.70 -4.07 -6.73
N LEU A 354 26.00 -5.25 -6.17
CA LEU A 354 26.35 -5.40 -4.76
C LEU A 354 27.64 -4.65 -4.41
N SER A 355 27.74 -4.17 -3.17
CA SER A 355 28.96 -3.56 -2.64
C SER A 355 30.17 -4.49 -2.79
N THR A 356 29.94 -5.78 -2.52
CA THR A 356 30.87 -6.88 -2.82
C THR A 356 30.19 -7.82 -3.83
N PRO A 357 30.71 -7.92 -5.08
CA PRO A 357 30.12 -8.81 -6.08
C PRO A 357 30.10 -10.27 -5.62
N ASP A 358 28.96 -10.93 -5.76
CA ASP A 358 28.79 -12.35 -5.42
C ASP A 358 29.25 -13.25 -6.58
N TYR A 359 30.57 -13.36 -6.74
CA TYR A 359 31.18 -14.16 -7.81
C TYR A 359 30.77 -15.63 -7.80
N ASN A 360 30.48 -16.21 -6.62
CA ASN A 360 30.06 -17.60 -6.52
C ASN A 360 28.72 -17.82 -7.22
N THR A 361 27.73 -16.96 -6.93
CA THR A 361 26.42 -17.01 -7.59
C THR A 361 26.56 -16.66 -9.08
N ILE A 362 27.40 -15.68 -9.43
CA ILE A 362 27.57 -15.29 -10.83
C ILE A 362 28.15 -16.43 -11.67
N PHE A 363 29.26 -17.04 -11.25
CA PHE A 363 29.88 -18.11 -12.05
C PHE A 363 28.99 -19.35 -12.14
N LYS A 364 28.28 -19.69 -11.06
CA LYS A 364 27.31 -20.79 -11.06
C LYS A 364 26.18 -20.52 -12.05
N THR A 365 25.61 -19.31 -12.03
CA THR A 365 24.50 -18.97 -12.93
C THR A 365 24.92 -18.90 -14.40
N LEU A 366 26.13 -18.44 -14.71
CA LEU A 366 26.65 -18.44 -16.09
C LEU A 366 26.94 -19.86 -16.64
N GLN A 367 27.16 -20.84 -15.76
CA GLN A 367 27.35 -22.24 -16.12
C GLN A 367 26.04 -23.00 -16.41
N GLU A 368 24.88 -22.42 -16.10
CA GLU A 368 23.59 -23.05 -16.39
C GLU A 368 23.34 -23.13 -17.91
N ASN A 369 22.79 -24.26 -18.35
CA ASN A 369 22.59 -24.56 -19.78
C ASN A 369 21.29 -23.95 -20.34
N TYR A 370 20.31 -23.70 -19.47
CA TYR A 370 19.01 -23.15 -19.84
C TYR A 370 18.87 -21.75 -19.27
N MET A 371 18.84 -20.76 -20.16
CA MET A 371 18.60 -19.36 -19.80
C MET A 371 17.26 -18.93 -20.40
N ASN A 372 16.32 -18.50 -19.57
CA ASN A 372 15.04 -17.96 -20.05
C ASN A 372 15.16 -16.49 -20.49
N ASP A 373 16.30 -15.85 -20.22
CA ASP A 373 16.59 -14.47 -20.60
C ASP A 373 17.49 -14.37 -21.83
N ASP A 374 17.23 -13.36 -22.66
CA ASP A 374 18.04 -13.01 -23.83
C ASP A 374 19.39 -12.44 -23.37
N ILE A 375 20.33 -13.34 -23.07
CA ILE A 375 21.66 -13.03 -22.52
C ILE A 375 22.43 -11.97 -23.31
N ASP A 376 22.22 -11.90 -24.63
CA ASP A 376 22.91 -10.98 -25.54
C ASP A 376 22.55 -9.51 -25.24
N ASP A 377 21.33 -9.24 -24.77
CA ASP A 377 20.87 -7.89 -24.42
C ASP A 377 21.61 -7.32 -23.19
N TYR A 378 22.14 -8.21 -22.34
CA TYR A 378 22.79 -7.85 -21.07
C TYR A 378 24.32 -7.70 -21.18
N TYR A 379 24.96 -8.13 -22.27
CA TYR A 379 26.42 -8.02 -22.38
C TYR A 379 26.92 -6.58 -22.29
N GLU A 380 26.18 -5.63 -22.87
CA GLU A 380 26.52 -4.21 -22.76
C GLU A 380 26.46 -3.69 -21.32
N CYS A 381 25.81 -4.40 -20.39
CA CYS A 381 25.64 -4.03 -19.00
C CYS A 381 26.73 -4.58 -18.08
N ILE A 382 27.63 -5.44 -18.57
CA ILE A 382 28.73 -5.99 -17.76
C ILE A 382 29.89 -4.99 -17.71
N TRP A 383 30.35 -4.66 -16.51
CA TRP A 383 31.53 -3.80 -16.29
C TRP A 383 32.72 -4.52 -15.65
N ASP A 384 32.52 -5.75 -15.20
CA ASP A 384 33.55 -6.57 -14.59
C ASP A 384 34.26 -7.45 -15.63
N LEU A 385 35.58 -7.28 -15.74
CA LEU A 385 36.42 -8.01 -16.69
C LEU A 385 36.47 -9.51 -16.38
N ALA A 386 36.50 -9.91 -15.10
CA ALA A 386 36.57 -11.31 -14.71
C ALA A 386 35.28 -12.06 -15.12
N LEU A 387 34.14 -11.36 -15.05
CA LEU A 387 32.86 -11.90 -15.50
C LEU A 387 32.80 -12.03 -17.03
N LEU A 388 33.29 -11.02 -17.76
CA LEU A 388 33.39 -11.08 -19.22
C LEU A 388 34.30 -12.23 -19.68
N GLU A 389 35.43 -12.43 -19.02
CA GLU A 389 36.36 -13.52 -19.32
C GLU A 389 35.72 -14.89 -19.08
N SER A 390 35.07 -15.07 -17.92
CA SER A 390 34.34 -16.31 -17.60
C SER A 390 33.21 -16.58 -18.60
N LEU A 391 32.44 -15.55 -18.97
CA LEU A 391 31.40 -15.63 -19.99
C LEU A 391 31.98 -16.05 -21.35
N ILE A 392 33.07 -15.43 -21.80
CA ILE A 392 33.75 -15.78 -23.06
C ILE A 392 34.20 -17.24 -23.05
N ASN A 393 34.77 -17.72 -21.94
CA ASN A 393 35.19 -19.11 -21.79
C ASN A 393 33.99 -20.06 -21.87
N ASN A 394 32.89 -19.76 -21.15
CA ASN A 394 31.66 -20.56 -21.19
C ASN A 394 31.01 -20.59 -22.59
N LEU A 395 31.03 -19.48 -23.33
CA LEU A 395 30.54 -19.44 -24.71
C LEU A 395 31.43 -20.24 -25.66
N ASN A 396 32.75 -20.21 -25.43
CA ASN A 396 33.72 -20.99 -26.20
C ASN A 396 33.54 -22.49 -26.00
N THR A 397 33.41 -22.95 -24.74
CA THR A 397 33.21 -24.38 -24.44
C THR A 397 31.89 -24.92 -24.99
N ARG A 398 30.87 -24.07 -25.11
CA ARG A 398 29.56 -24.40 -25.69
C ARG A 398 29.49 -24.26 -27.22
N GLY A 399 30.51 -23.70 -27.87
CA GLY A 399 30.53 -23.50 -29.32
C GLY A 399 29.68 -22.32 -29.83
N TYR A 400 29.27 -21.38 -28.98
CA TYR A 400 28.49 -20.20 -29.37
C TYR A 400 29.38 -19.07 -29.92
N GLU A 401 29.96 -19.27 -31.11
CA GLU A 401 30.96 -18.37 -31.69
C GLU A 401 30.45 -16.95 -32.01
N ASP A 402 29.18 -16.78 -32.38
CA ASP A 402 28.59 -15.45 -32.62
C ASP A 402 28.50 -14.63 -31.33
N LYS A 403 27.99 -15.25 -30.26
CA LYS A 403 27.85 -14.63 -28.92
C LYS A 403 29.21 -14.34 -28.30
N LYS A 404 30.16 -15.27 -28.46
CA LYS A 404 31.56 -15.08 -28.06
C LYS A 404 32.18 -13.87 -28.75
N ARG A 405 32.01 -13.71 -30.06
CA ARG A 405 32.50 -12.54 -30.80
C ARG A 405 31.91 -11.23 -30.28
N LEU A 406 30.63 -11.23 -29.91
CA LEU A 406 29.98 -10.08 -29.29
C LEU A 406 30.57 -9.74 -27.91
N ALA A 407 30.76 -10.74 -27.05
CA ALA A 407 31.38 -10.57 -25.73
C ALA A 407 32.83 -10.06 -25.83
N ILE A 408 33.63 -10.61 -26.76
CA ILE A 408 35.01 -10.15 -27.02
C ILE A 408 35.02 -8.68 -27.48
N ARG A 409 34.06 -8.27 -28.32
CA ARG A 409 33.95 -6.87 -28.76
C ARG A 409 33.72 -5.93 -27.58
N ILE A 410 32.90 -6.33 -26.62
CA ILE A 410 32.62 -5.55 -25.41
C ILE A 410 33.84 -5.48 -24.50
N CYS A 411 34.53 -6.61 -24.29
CA CYS A 411 35.78 -6.66 -23.53
C CYS A 411 36.88 -5.73 -24.09
N LYS A 412 36.86 -5.47 -25.41
CA LYS A 412 37.82 -4.57 -26.10
C LYS A 412 37.44 -3.08 -26.02
N GLN A 413 36.34 -2.71 -25.37
CA GLN A 413 35.97 -1.30 -25.19
C GLN A 413 37.03 -0.58 -24.34
N LYS A 414 37.46 0.61 -24.78
CA LYS A 414 38.52 1.39 -24.11
C LYS A 414 38.14 1.75 -22.66
N ASP A 415 36.86 1.94 -22.40
CA ASP A 415 36.33 2.33 -21.09
C ASP A 415 36.46 1.21 -20.03
N LEU A 416 36.60 -0.04 -20.47
CA LEU A 416 36.73 -1.25 -19.65
C LEU A 416 38.21 -1.60 -19.33
N ASN A 417 39.17 -0.80 -19.78
CA ASN A 417 40.58 -1.07 -19.55
C ASN A 417 40.93 -0.99 -18.05
N GLY A 418 41.52 -2.06 -17.51
CA GLY A 418 41.95 -2.13 -16.10
C GLY A 418 42.97 -1.06 -15.70
N ASN A 419 43.69 -0.50 -16.68
CA ASN A 419 44.66 0.57 -16.47
C ASN A 419 44.03 1.98 -16.44
N ASN A 420 42.71 2.10 -16.60
CA ASN A 420 42.01 3.39 -16.52
C ASN A 420 42.06 3.96 -15.10
N THR A 421 42.05 5.29 -14.98
CA THR A 421 41.95 5.98 -13.69
C THR A 421 40.64 5.64 -12.98
N ASP A 422 40.61 5.76 -11.65
CA ASP A 422 39.41 5.48 -10.85
C ASP A 422 38.20 6.32 -11.30
N GLU A 423 38.43 7.56 -11.75
CA GLU A 423 37.38 8.44 -12.26
C GLU A 423 36.70 7.89 -13.53
N ILE A 424 37.50 7.41 -14.49
CA ILE A 424 37.00 6.81 -15.73
C ILE A 424 36.25 5.52 -15.40
N ARG A 425 36.81 4.68 -14.52
CA ARG A 425 36.17 3.44 -14.06
C ARG A 425 34.84 3.73 -13.37
N PHE A 426 34.80 4.69 -12.44
CA PHE A 426 33.58 5.10 -11.74
C PHE A 426 32.50 5.61 -12.70
N ARG A 427 32.88 6.47 -13.66
CA ARG A 427 31.96 6.98 -14.68
C ARG A 427 31.40 5.85 -15.55
N MET A 428 32.25 4.92 -15.99
CA MET A 428 31.86 3.77 -16.79
C MET A 428 30.88 2.86 -16.02
N VAL A 429 31.23 2.49 -14.79
CA VAL A 429 30.36 1.70 -13.91
C VAL A 429 29.00 2.37 -13.73
N ARG A 430 28.97 3.69 -13.47
CA ARG A 430 27.70 4.43 -13.34
C ARG A 430 26.84 4.35 -14.60
N VAL A 431 27.44 4.46 -15.79
CA VAL A 431 26.72 4.35 -17.07
C VAL A 431 26.15 2.95 -17.26
N LYS A 432 26.97 1.92 -17.00
CA LYS A 432 26.59 0.50 -17.15
C LYS A 432 25.52 0.08 -16.15
N ARG A 433 25.65 0.50 -14.87
CA ARG A 433 24.62 0.32 -13.82
C ARG A 433 23.28 0.92 -14.23
N ARG A 434 23.30 2.16 -14.71
CA ARG A 434 22.08 2.83 -15.18
C ARG A 434 21.45 2.12 -16.37
N LEU A 435 22.26 1.63 -17.31
CA LEU A 435 21.78 0.86 -18.46
C LEU A 435 21.08 -0.43 -18.00
N LEU A 436 21.73 -1.18 -17.10
CA LEU A 436 21.19 -2.41 -16.52
C LEU A 436 19.83 -2.16 -15.87
N LEU A 437 19.75 -1.20 -14.97
CA LEU A 437 18.50 -0.90 -14.23
C LEU A 437 17.37 -0.46 -15.17
N LYS A 438 17.68 0.30 -16.23
CA LYS A 438 16.69 0.67 -17.26
C LYS A 438 16.20 -0.54 -18.06
N GLN A 439 17.10 -1.46 -18.42
CA GLN A 439 16.71 -2.69 -19.12
C GLN A 439 15.83 -3.58 -18.24
N ILE A 440 16.21 -3.77 -16.96
CA ILE A 440 15.41 -4.51 -15.98
C ILE A 440 14.04 -3.86 -15.83
N LEU A 441 13.99 -2.54 -15.63
CA LEU A 441 12.75 -1.79 -15.49
C LEU A 441 11.85 -1.97 -16.72
N ALA A 442 12.40 -1.84 -17.93
CA ALA A 442 11.65 -2.04 -19.18
C ALA A 442 11.10 -3.47 -19.32
N HIS A 443 11.89 -4.49 -18.92
CA HIS A 443 11.47 -5.88 -18.97
C HIS A 443 10.25 -6.17 -18.08
N TYR A 444 10.18 -5.55 -16.89
CA TYR A 444 9.11 -5.81 -15.92
C TYR A 444 7.93 -4.81 -15.96
N LEU A 445 8.11 -3.59 -16.50
CA LEU A 445 7.02 -2.61 -16.64
C LEU A 445 6.18 -2.78 -17.91
N LEU A 446 6.72 -3.37 -18.97
CA LEU A 446 6.05 -3.47 -20.27
C LEU A 446 5.85 -4.93 -20.69
N PRO A 447 4.91 -5.68 -20.08
CA PRO A 447 4.69 -7.10 -20.38
C PRO A 447 4.38 -7.41 -21.87
N HIS A 448 3.93 -6.42 -22.63
CA HIS A 448 3.50 -6.59 -24.02
C HIS A 448 4.49 -6.07 -25.08
N CYS A 449 5.66 -5.58 -24.69
CA CYS A 449 6.59 -4.93 -25.62
C CYS A 449 7.79 -5.81 -26.01
N ARG A 450 7.55 -7.05 -26.44
CA ARG A 450 8.60 -7.84 -27.14
C ARG A 450 9.03 -7.21 -28.49
N LEU A 451 8.29 -6.21 -28.99
CA LEU A 451 8.53 -5.54 -30.27
C LEU A 451 9.23 -4.16 -30.17
N TYR A 452 9.47 -3.59 -28.98
CA TYR A 452 9.86 -2.17 -28.85
C TYR A 452 11.33 -1.96 -28.43
N ARG A 453 12.25 -2.66 -29.09
CA ARG A 453 13.72 -2.62 -28.88
C ARG A 453 14.44 -1.44 -29.55
N SER A 454 13.86 -0.24 -29.64
CA SER A 454 14.59 0.93 -30.19
C SER A 454 14.97 1.96 -29.11
N ARG A 455 16.28 2.28 -29.03
CA ARG A 455 16.90 3.27 -28.12
C ARG A 455 16.26 4.68 -28.17
N THR A 456 15.42 4.95 -29.17
CA THR A 456 14.79 6.26 -29.43
C THR A 456 13.49 6.48 -28.65
N MET A 457 12.69 5.45 -28.33
CA MET A 457 11.42 5.63 -27.59
C MET A 457 11.55 5.61 -26.06
N ILE A 458 12.63 5.04 -25.52
CA ILE A 458 12.97 5.20 -24.09
C ILE A 458 13.19 6.69 -23.74
N LYS A 459 13.40 7.56 -24.74
CA LYS A 459 13.40 9.03 -24.52
C LYS A 459 12.01 9.67 -24.60
N SER A 460 11.08 9.15 -25.41
CA SER A 460 9.78 9.79 -25.63
C SER A 460 8.76 9.44 -24.54
N GLN A 461 8.68 8.17 -24.09
CA GLN A 461 7.74 7.80 -23.01
C GLN A 461 8.21 8.29 -21.63
N TYR A 462 9.52 8.46 -21.43
CA TYR A 462 10.05 9.09 -20.21
C TYR A 462 9.81 10.61 -20.15
N GLN A 463 9.47 11.25 -21.28
CA GLN A 463 8.99 12.64 -21.29
C GLN A 463 7.49 12.75 -20.96
N GLU A 464 6.72 11.67 -21.11
CA GLU A 464 5.30 11.61 -20.74
C GLU A 464 5.08 11.19 -19.28
N ILE A 465 6.05 10.51 -18.64
CA ILE A 465 6.09 10.36 -17.18
C ILE A 465 6.65 11.65 -16.58
N LYS A 466 5.90 12.74 -16.72
CA LYS A 466 6.05 13.91 -15.85
C LYS A 466 5.45 13.54 -14.50
N PHE A 467 6.31 13.29 -13.52
CA PHE A 467 5.91 13.49 -12.13
C PHE A 467 5.91 15.01 -11.91
N ASP A 468 4.74 15.62 -12.09
CA ASP A 468 4.42 16.89 -11.44
C ASP A 468 4.17 16.65 -9.94
#